data_AF-A0A8B7IRD7-F1
#
_entry.id   AF-A0A8B7IRD7-F1
#
_cell.length_a   1.000
_cell.length_b   1.000
_cell.length_c   1.000
_cell.angle_alpha   90.00
_cell.angle_beta   90.00
_cell.angle_gamma   90.00
#
_symmetry.space_group_name_H-M   'P 1'
#
loop_
_entity.id
_entity.type
_entity.pdbx_description
1 polymer ?
#
loop_
_entity_poly.entity_id
_entity_poly.type
_entity_poly.pdbx_seq_one_letter_code
_entity_poly.pdbx_strand_id
1 'polypeptide(L)'
;KILGESEIRDAMMAKAEYLCRIGDKEGALTAFRKTYDKTVALGHRLDIVFYLLRIGLFYMDNDLITRNIEKAKSLIEEGGDWDRRNRLKVYQGLYCVAIRDFKQAAELFLDTVSTFTSYELMDYKTFVTYTVYVSMIALDRPDLREKVIKGAEILEVLHSLPAVRQYLFSLYECRYAAFFQSLAIVEQEMKKDWLFAPHYRYYVREMRIHAYSQLLESYRSLTLGYMAEAFGVSVEFIDQELSRFIAAGRLHCKIDKVNEIVETNRPDSKNWQYQETIKKGDLLLNRVQKLSRVINM
;
A
#
# COMPACT_ATOMS: atom_id res chain seq x y z
N LYS A 1 41.10 23.45 -22.67
CA LYS A 1 41.15 22.46 -21.57
C LYS A 1 40.33 21.26 -22.02
N ILE A 2 40.95 20.09 -22.19
CA ILE A 2 40.23 18.85 -22.47
C ILE A 2 39.54 18.49 -21.14
N LEU A 3 38.23 18.64 -21.08
CA LEU A 3 37.45 18.30 -19.88
C LEU A 3 37.60 16.79 -19.63
N GLY A 4 37.82 16.40 -18.38
CA GLY A 4 37.90 14.99 -18.01
C GLY A 4 36.55 14.30 -18.20
N GLU A 5 36.53 12.98 -18.42
CA GLU A 5 35.28 12.20 -18.55
C GLU A 5 34.35 12.40 -17.34
N SER A 6 34.92 12.60 -16.14
CA SER A 6 34.16 12.93 -14.93
C SER A 6 33.45 14.29 -15.02
N GLU A 7 34.10 15.33 -15.53
CA GLU A 7 33.52 16.67 -15.64
C GLU A 7 32.41 16.70 -16.71
N ILE A 8 32.60 15.96 -17.80
CA ILE A 8 31.60 15.79 -18.86
C ILE A 8 30.36 15.07 -18.30
N ARG A 9 30.56 14.02 -17.47
CA ARG A 9 29.47 13.31 -16.80
C ARG A 9 28.69 14.25 -15.87
N ASP A 10 29.37 15.02 -15.05
CA ASP A 10 28.73 15.91 -14.08
C ASP A 10 27.91 17.01 -14.78
N ALA A 11 28.43 17.56 -15.89
CA ALA A 11 27.68 18.48 -16.72
C ALA A 11 26.44 17.83 -17.37
N MET A 12 26.55 16.58 -17.83
CA MET A 12 25.42 15.82 -18.39
C MET A 12 24.38 15.48 -17.31
N MET A 13 24.82 15.19 -16.08
CA MET A 13 23.94 14.92 -14.94
C MET A 13 23.16 16.18 -14.56
N ALA A 14 23.83 17.31 -14.41
CA ALA A 14 23.18 18.60 -14.11
C ALA A 14 22.17 19.00 -15.20
N LYS A 15 22.49 18.73 -16.48
CA LYS A 15 21.55 18.92 -17.58
C LYS A 15 20.33 18.01 -17.45
N ALA A 16 20.52 16.73 -17.11
CA ALA A 16 19.42 15.79 -16.94
C ALA A 16 18.51 16.16 -15.76
N GLU A 17 19.08 16.60 -14.63
CA GLU A 17 18.33 17.11 -13.48
C GLU A 17 17.52 18.36 -13.83
N TYR A 18 18.09 19.29 -14.60
CA TYR A 18 17.38 20.47 -15.08
C TYR A 18 16.21 20.10 -16.01
N LEU A 19 16.42 19.16 -16.95
CA LEU A 19 15.36 18.65 -17.83
C LEU A 19 14.23 17.97 -17.04
N CYS A 20 14.58 17.25 -15.97
CA CYS A 20 13.62 16.72 -15.01
C CYS A 20 12.79 17.83 -14.36
N ARG A 21 13.44 18.90 -13.92
CA ARG A 21 12.80 20.02 -13.21
C ARG A 21 11.83 20.81 -14.10
N ILE A 22 12.10 20.92 -15.41
CA ILE A 22 11.17 21.55 -16.36
C ILE A 22 10.04 20.61 -16.80
N GLY A 23 10.10 19.32 -16.46
CA GLY A 23 9.07 18.33 -16.79
C GLY A 23 9.18 17.71 -18.18
N ASP A 24 10.30 17.87 -18.90
CA ASP A 24 10.47 17.25 -20.22
C ASP A 24 10.82 15.75 -20.07
N LYS A 25 9.81 14.87 -20.22
CA LYS A 25 9.95 13.42 -20.04
C LYS A 25 10.94 12.80 -21.03
N GLU A 26 10.85 13.11 -22.31
CA GLU A 26 11.64 12.47 -23.36
C GLU A 26 13.09 12.97 -23.35
N GLY A 27 13.27 14.28 -23.20
CA GLY A 27 14.59 14.88 -23.07
C GLY A 27 15.33 14.37 -21.83
N ALA A 28 14.65 14.27 -20.68
CA ALA A 28 15.24 13.73 -19.47
C ALA A 28 15.62 12.26 -19.64
N LEU A 29 14.74 11.41 -20.17
CA LEU A 29 14.99 9.98 -20.31
C LEU A 29 16.17 9.67 -21.24
N THR A 30 16.30 10.42 -22.34
CA THR A 30 17.46 10.28 -23.24
C THR A 30 18.75 10.79 -22.62
N ALA A 31 18.69 11.89 -21.86
CA ALA A 31 19.85 12.42 -21.13
C ALA A 31 20.33 11.44 -20.04
N PHE A 32 19.41 10.85 -19.26
CA PHE A 32 19.73 9.87 -18.22
C PHE A 32 20.27 8.55 -18.79
N ARG A 33 19.83 8.12 -19.97
CA ARG A 33 20.44 6.95 -20.65
C ARG A 33 21.88 7.24 -21.06
N LYS A 34 22.14 8.41 -21.66
CA LYS A 34 23.50 8.82 -22.07
C LYS A 34 24.44 8.99 -20.89
N THR A 35 23.96 9.49 -19.74
CA THR A 35 24.78 9.58 -18.52
C THR A 35 25.05 8.20 -17.94
N TYR A 36 24.05 7.31 -17.92
CA TYR A 36 24.20 5.95 -17.43
C TYR A 36 25.33 5.20 -18.13
N ASP A 37 25.38 5.24 -19.47
CA ASP A 37 26.42 4.56 -20.27
C ASP A 37 27.84 5.06 -19.96
N LYS A 38 27.98 6.34 -19.58
CA LYS A 38 29.27 6.96 -19.24
C LYS A 38 29.66 6.82 -17.77
N THR A 39 28.73 6.39 -16.91
CA THR A 39 29.01 6.25 -15.48
C THR A 39 29.66 4.90 -15.20
N VAL A 40 30.82 4.92 -14.53
CA VAL A 40 31.55 3.70 -14.13
C VAL A 40 31.22 3.29 -12.70
N ALA A 41 31.05 4.26 -11.79
CA ALA A 41 30.76 3.98 -10.38
C ALA A 41 29.31 3.51 -10.17
N LEU A 42 29.14 2.38 -9.45
CA LEU A 42 27.85 1.77 -9.15
C LEU A 42 26.91 2.71 -8.38
N GLY A 43 27.42 3.46 -7.41
CA GLY A 43 26.62 4.42 -6.64
C GLY A 43 25.91 5.46 -7.52
N HIS A 44 26.65 6.06 -8.47
CA HIS A 44 26.07 7.04 -9.40
C HIS A 44 25.08 6.41 -10.39
N ARG A 45 25.30 5.15 -10.80
CA ARG A 45 24.33 4.41 -11.62
C ARG A 45 23.02 4.22 -10.88
N LEU A 46 23.07 3.84 -9.61
CA LEU A 46 21.89 3.70 -8.76
C LEU A 46 21.14 5.03 -8.60
N ASP A 47 21.87 6.11 -8.36
CA ASP A 47 21.28 7.44 -8.20
C ASP A 47 20.52 7.86 -9.47
N ILE A 48 21.08 7.60 -10.67
CA ILE A 48 20.40 7.81 -11.97
C ILE A 48 19.12 6.96 -12.08
N VAL A 49 19.17 5.69 -11.68
CA VAL A 49 18.00 4.81 -11.71
C VAL A 49 16.90 5.34 -10.78
N PHE A 50 17.24 5.90 -9.61
CA PHE A 50 16.27 6.55 -8.73
C PHE A 50 15.65 7.81 -9.35
N TYR A 51 16.39 8.60 -10.13
CA TYR A 51 15.80 9.70 -10.91
C TYR A 51 14.78 9.19 -11.94
N LEU A 52 15.13 8.14 -12.70
CA LEU A 52 14.21 7.53 -13.67
C LEU A 52 12.95 6.96 -12.99
N LEU A 53 13.10 6.42 -11.78
CA LEU A 53 11.99 5.91 -11.00
C LEU A 53 11.06 7.01 -10.51
N ARG A 54 11.60 8.17 -10.09
CA ARG A 54 10.81 9.36 -9.74
C ARG A 54 10.02 9.90 -10.93
N ILE A 55 10.64 9.97 -12.11
CA ILE A 55 9.93 10.36 -13.35
C ILE A 55 8.81 9.35 -13.62
N GLY A 56 9.10 8.06 -13.48
CA GLY A 56 8.11 6.99 -13.65
C GLY A 56 6.91 7.15 -12.72
N LEU A 57 7.15 7.43 -11.43
CA LEU A 57 6.10 7.66 -10.44
C LEU A 57 5.31 8.94 -10.72
N PHE A 58 5.97 10.03 -11.12
CA PHE A 58 5.30 11.29 -11.45
C PHE A 58 4.32 11.13 -12.63
N TYR A 59 4.73 10.41 -13.67
CA TYR A 59 3.89 10.12 -14.83
C TYR A 59 3.01 8.87 -14.68
N MET A 60 3.10 8.16 -13.55
CA MET A 60 2.40 6.89 -13.28
C MET A 60 2.55 5.85 -14.40
N ASP A 61 3.77 5.71 -14.92
CA ASP A 61 4.11 4.79 -16.01
C ASP A 61 4.60 3.44 -15.45
N ASN A 62 3.68 2.47 -15.35
CA ASN A 62 3.91 1.17 -14.70
C ASN A 62 5.04 0.36 -15.36
N ASP A 63 5.15 0.41 -16.69
CA ASP A 63 6.17 -0.34 -17.43
C ASP A 63 7.57 0.23 -17.20
N LEU A 64 7.68 1.56 -17.09
CA LEU A 64 8.95 2.22 -16.80
C LEU A 64 9.39 1.93 -15.36
N ILE A 65 8.46 1.97 -14.41
CA ILE A 65 8.74 1.73 -12.99
C ILE A 65 9.20 0.28 -12.79
N THR A 66 8.49 -0.71 -13.32
CA THR A 66 8.83 -2.13 -13.13
C THR A 66 10.22 -2.48 -13.66
N ARG A 67 10.55 -2.05 -14.89
CA ARG A 67 11.88 -2.25 -15.49
C ARG A 67 13.01 -1.61 -14.67
N ASN A 68 12.77 -0.41 -14.14
CA ASN A 68 13.76 0.31 -13.36
C ASN A 68 13.91 -0.25 -11.94
N ILE A 69 12.84 -0.78 -11.32
CA ILE A 69 12.93 -1.51 -10.04
C ILE A 69 13.78 -2.77 -10.21
N GLU A 70 13.57 -3.53 -11.28
CA GLU A 70 14.33 -4.76 -11.52
C GLU A 70 15.82 -4.47 -11.76
N LYS A 71 16.13 -3.43 -12.55
CA LYS A 71 17.51 -2.94 -12.71
C LYS A 71 18.12 -2.42 -11.40
N ALA A 72 17.35 -1.74 -10.57
CA ALA A 72 17.82 -1.28 -9.27
C ALA A 72 18.13 -2.47 -8.34
N LYS A 73 17.32 -3.54 -8.38
CA LYS A 73 17.57 -4.75 -7.60
C LYS A 73 18.87 -5.43 -8.01
N SER A 74 19.12 -5.62 -9.30
CA SER A 74 20.38 -6.23 -9.77
C SER A 74 21.60 -5.40 -9.38
N LEU A 75 21.54 -4.08 -9.52
CA LEU A 75 22.64 -3.18 -9.14
C LEU A 75 22.90 -3.14 -7.62
N ILE A 76 21.88 -3.40 -6.80
CA ILE A 76 22.05 -3.47 -5.34
C ILE A 76 22.68 -4.80 -4.92
N GLU A 77 22.35 -5.90 -5.61
CA GLU A 77 22.99 -7.21 -5.38
C GLU A 77 24.48 -7.20 -5.75
N GLU A 78 24.87 -6.44 -6.78
CA GLU A 78 26.26 -6.29 -7.22
C GLU A 78 27.15 -5.50 -6.23
N GLY A 79 26.57 -4.73 -5.30
CA GLY A 79 27.34 -3.96 -4.33
C GLY A 79 26.70 -2.66 -3.86
N GLY A 80 25.40 -2.68 -3.59
CA GLY A 80 24.65 -1.50 -3.15
C GLY A 80 24.84 -1.19 -1.65
N ASP A 81 25.11 0.08 -1.35
CA ASP A 81 25.10 0.60 0.02
C ASP A 81 23.75 0.36 0.70
N TRP A 82 23.80 0.08 2.01
CA TRP A 82 22.62 -0.22 2.82
C TRP A 82 21.56 0.90 2.79
N ASP A 83 21.97 2.18 2.78
CA ASP A 83 21.07 3.33 2.66
C ASP A 83 20.29 3.31 1.33
N ARG A 84 20.98 3.02 0.20
CA ARG A 84 20.34 2.93 -1.12
C ARG A 84 19.35 1.78 -1.21
N ARG A 85 19.60 0.68 -0.48
CA ARG A 85 18.66 -0.44 -0.35
C ARG A 85 17.36 -0.03 0.33
N ASN A 86 17.44 0.78 1.38
CA ASN A 86 16.24 1.28 2.07
C ASN A 86 15.46 2.26 1.20
N ARG A 87 16.14 3.15 0.48
CA ARG A 87 15.48 4.03 -0.49
C ARG A 87 14.73 3.22 -1.55
N LEU A 88 15.36 2.18 -2.12
CA LEU A 88 14.68 1.31 -3.08
C LEU A 88 13.43 0.64 -2.49
N LYS A 89 13.50 0.16 -1.24
CA LYS A 89 12.32 -0.41 -0.56
C LYS A 89 11.18 0.61 -0.44
N VAL A 90 11.47 1.87 -0.10
CA VAL A 90 10.45 2.94 -0.05
C VAL A 90 9.83 3.18 -1.43
N TYR A 91 10.65 3.29 -2.47
CA TYR A 91 10.16 3.45 -3.84
C TYR A 91 9.30 2.27 -4.31
N GLN A 92 9.73 1.04 -4.02
CA GLN A 92 8.98 -0.17 -4.33
C GLN A 92 7.66 -0.21 -3.54
N GLY A 93 7.67 0.16 -2.26
CA GLY A 93 6.47 0.24 -1.42
C GLY A 93 5.45 1.25 -1.97
N LEU A 94 5.91 2.43 -2.40
CA LEU A 94 5.09 3.45 -3.07
C LEU A 94 4.42 2.91 -4.33
N TYR A 95 5.19 2.21 -5.17
CA TYR A 95 4.65 1.57 -6.36
C TYR A 95 3.64 0.46 -6.01
N CYS A 96 3.92 -0.35 -4.99
CA CYS A 96 2.99 -1.37 -4.47
C CYS A 96 1.66 -0.76 -4.02
N VAL A 97 1.69 0.41 -3.36
CA VAL A 97 0.46 1.16 -3.01
C VAL A 97 -0.30 1.60 -4.26
N ALA A 98 0.40 2.09 -5.29
CA ALA A 98 -0.21 2.51 -6.55
C ALA A 98 -0.91 1.37 -7.33
N ILE A 99 -0.42 0.13 -7.20
CA ILE A 99 -1.05 -1.05 -7.82
C ILE A 99 -2.05 -1.77 -6.89
N ARG A 100 -2.31 -1.22 -5.69
CA ARG A 100 -3.17 -1.79 -4.62
C ARG A 100 -2.64 -3.06 -3.95
N ASP A 101 -1.35 -3.33 -4.02
CA ASP A 101 -0.72 -4.41 -3.23
C ASP A 101 -0.30 -3.88 -1.86
N PHE A 102 -1.28 -3.78 -0.95
CA PHE A 102 -1.06 -3.29 0.40
C PHE A 102 -0.22 -4.25 1.27
N LYS A 103 -0.24 -5.56 0.97
CA LYS A 103 0.49 -6.56 1.75
C LYS A 103 2.00 -6.39 1.58
N GLN A 104 2.47 -6.35 0.34
CA GLN A 104 3.88 -6.12 0.06
C GLN A 104 4.30 -4.70 0.48
N ALA A 105 3.43 -3.70 0.29
CA ALA A 105 3.73 -2.33 0.70
C ALA A 105 3.92 -2.21 2.22
N ALA A 106 3.08 -2.87 3.03
CA ALA A 106 3.21 -2.83 4.49
C ALA A 106 4.55 -3.39 4.96
N GLU A 107 4.96 -4.55 4.43
CA GLU A 107 6.23 -5.19 4.79
C GLU A 107 7.42 -4.29 4.44
N LEU A 108 7.45 -3.74 3.22
CA LEU A 108 8.51 -2.85 2.78
C LEU A 108 8.57 -1.55 3.58
N PHE A 109 7.43 -0.97 3.94
CA PHE A 109 7.38 0.26 4.73
C PHE A 109 7.78 0.03 6.18
N LEU A 110 7.30 -1.03 6.83
CA LEU A 110 7.66 -1.32 8.23
C LEU A 110 9.15 -1.59 8.41
N ASP A 111 9.78 -2.25 7.45
CA ASP A 111 11.24 -2.46 7.43
C ASP A 111 12.04 -1.15 7.31
N THR A 112 11.44 -0.10 6.74
CA THR A 112 12.15 1.15 6.38
C THR A 112 11.82 2.33 7.30
N VAL A 113 10.89 2.20 8.25
CA VAL A 113 10.55 3.27 9.21
C VAL A 113 11.79 3.74 9.98
N SER A 114 12.59 2.80 10.49
CA SER A 114 13.73 3.09 11.36
C SER A 114 14.87 3.84 10.71
N THR A 115 14.96 3.75 9.39
CA THR A 115 16.10 4.26 8.62
C THR A 115 15.65 5.00 7.38
N PHE A 116 14.57 5.74 7.55
CA PHE A 116 14.02 6.59 6.52
C PHE A 116 14.96 7.77 6.23
N THR A 117 15.50 7.82 5.00
CA THR A 117 16.36 8.90 4.51
C THR A 117 15.83 9.54 3.22
N SER A 118 14.61 9.16 2.79
CA SER A 118 14.04 9.54 1.49
C SER A 118 13.21 10.82 1.53
N TYR A 119 13.81 11.92 1.98
CA TYR A 119 13.16 13.25 2.02
C TYR A 119 12.79 13.81 0.65
N GLU A 120 13.33 13.23 -0.43
CA GLU A 120 13.02 13.59 -1.81
C GLU A 120 11.58 13.22 -2.23
N LEU A 121 10.97 12.25 -1.54
CA LEU A 121 9.63 11.75 -1.85
C LEU A 121 8.56 12.38 -0.96
N MET A 122 8.79 12.35 0.35
CA MET A 122 7.84 12.82 1.35
C MET A 122 8.54 13.14 2.66
N ASP A 123 7.88 13.97 3.49
CA ASP A 123 8.30 14.19 4.86
C ASP A 123 8.13 12.92 5.70
N TYR A 124 8.97 12.77 6.72
CA TYR A 124 8.96 11.59 7.59
C TYR A 124 7.59 11.39 8.26
N LYS A 125 6.92 12.47 8.63
CA LYS A 125 5.56 12.42 9.19
C LYS A 125 4.57 11.78 8.22
N THR A 126 4.59 12.21 6.96
CA THR A 126 3.73 11.66 5.90
C THR A 126 4.05 10.19 5.63
N PHE A 127 5.33 9.83 5.64
CA PHE A 127 5.75 8.43 5.49
C PHE A 127 5.18 7.53 6.59
N VAL A 128 5.26 7.97 7.85
CA VAL A 128 4.66 7.24 8.97
C VAL A 128 3.15 7.15 8.82
N THR A 129 2.45 8.20 8.38
CA THR A 129 1.00 8.12 8.15
C THR A 129 0.62 7.07 7.11
N TYR A 130 1.35 7.00 5.99
CA TYR A 130 1.11 5.98 4.96
C TYR A 130 1.43 4.58 5.46
N THR A 131 2.51 4.44 6.23
CA THR A 131 2.89 3.16 6.83
C THR A 131 1.79 2.65 7.73
N VAL A 132 1.22 3.50 8.60
CA VAL A 132 0.09 3.13 9.47
C VAL A 132 -1.14 2.76 8.65
N TYR A 133 -1.52 3.55 7.64
CA TYR A 133 -2.70 3.26 6.82
C TYR A 133 -2.61 1.93 6.09
N VAL A 134 -1.46 1.65 5.47
CA VAL A 134 -1.21 0.41 4.73
C VAL A 134 -1.10 -0.77 5.69
N SER A 135 -0.46 -0.60 6.84
CA SER A 135 -0.33 -1.66 7.86
C SER A 135 -1.67 -2.08 8.45
N MET A 136 -2.61 -1.15 8.63
CA MET A 136 -3.95 -1.44 9.17
C MET A 136 -4.80 -2.34 8.25
N ILE A 137 -4.53 -2.33 6.94
CA ILE A 137 -5.20 -3.24 5.97
C ILE A 137 -4.44 -4.56 5.83
N ALA A 138 -3.12 -4.50 5.81
CA ALA A 138 -2.28 -5.63 5.43
C ALA A 138 -2.05 -6.65 6.55
N LEU A 139 -1.89 -6.16 7.79
CA LEU A 139 -1.47 -6.98 8.92
C LEU A 139 -2.64 -7.44 9.76
N ASP A 140 -2.50 -8.65 10.30
CA ASP A 140 -3.41 -9.18 11.31
C ASP A 140 -3.18 -8.51 12.67
N ARG A 141 -4.15 -8.64 13.57
CA ARG A 141 -4.15 -7.97 14.88
C ARG A 141 -2.91 -8.26 15.75
N PRO A 142 -2.36 -9.49 15.82
CA PRO A 142 -1.13 -9.76 16.59
C PRO A 142 0.08 -9.00 16.02
N ASP A 143 0.26 -9.04 14.70
CA ASP A 143 1.38 -8.41 14.01
C ASP A 143 1.29 -6.88 14.10
N LEU A 144 0.08 -6.32 13.99
CA LEU A 144 -0.15 -4.89 14.16
C LEU A 144 0.24 -4.42 15.56
N ARG A 145 -0.04 -5.23 16.59
CA ARG A 145 0.35 -4.93 17.98
C ARG A 145 1.86 -4.87 18.13
N GLU A 146 2.56 -5.86 17.59
CA GLU A 146 4.00 -5.99 17.78
C GLU A 146 4.78 -4.98 16.94
N LYS A 147 4.46 -4.85 15.66
CA LYS A 147 5.24 -4.02 14.72
C LYS A 147 4.87 -2.54 14.78
N VAL A 148 3.58 -2.20 14.94
CA VAL A 148 3.11 -0.81 14.84
C VAL A 148 2.87 -0.20 16.22
N ILE A 149 2.09 -0.85 17.06
CA ILE A 149 1.68 -0.26 18.36
C ILE A 149 2.82 -0.24 19.37
N LYS A 150 3.68 -1.27 19.37
CA LYS A 150 4.87 -1.30 20.24
C LYS A 150 6.11 -0.65 19.62
N GLY A 151 6.06 -0.25 18.35
CA GLY A 151 7.17 0.38 17.66
C GLY A 151 7.43 1.80 18.20
N ALA A 152 8.59 2.02 18.82
CA ALA A 152 8.92 3.30 19.45
C ALA A 152 8.92 4.47 18.45
N GLU A 153 9.50 4.28 17.27
CA GLU A 153 9.62 5.30 16.21
C GLU A 153 8.26 5.76 15.70
N ILE A 154 7.32 4.81 15.53
CA ILE A 154 5.97 5.10 15.08
C ILE A 154 5.21 5.84 16.19
N LEU A 155 5.34 5.40 17.45
CA LEU A 155 4.69 6.04 18.59
C LEU A 155 5.14 7.49 18.77
N GLU A 156 6.44 7.78 18.68
CA GLU A 156 6.99 9.13 18.80
C GLU A 156 6.38 10.08 17.76
N VAL A 157 6.30 9.64 16.50
CA VAL A 157 5.69 10.47 15.44
C VAL A 157 4.18 10.59 15.62
N LEU A 158 3.50 9.52 16.06
CA LEU A 158 2.07 9.53 16.36
C LEU A 158 1.69 10.49 17.50
N HIS A 159 2.61 10.82 18.41
CA HIS A 159 2.35 11.87 19.42
C HIS A 159 2.13 13.24 18.78
N SER A 160 2.77 13.52 17.64
CA SER A 160 2.58 14.77 16.90
C SER A 160 1.32 14.78 16.03
N LEU A 161 0.74 13.61 15.74
CA LEU A 161 -0.41 13.43 14.84
C LEU A 161 -1.58 12.76 15.57
N PRO A 162 -2.40 13.53 16.32
CA PRO A 162 -3.47 12.97 17.15
C PRO A 162 -4.56 12.26 16.33
N ALA A 163 -4.84 12.68 15.09
CA ALA A 163 -5.85 12.07 14.23
C ALA A 163 -5.50 10.62 13.87
N VAL A 164 -4.26 10.37 13.44
CA VAL A 164 -3.79 9.03 13.06
C VAL A 164 -3.63 8.14 14.29
N ARG A 165 -3.18 8.72 15.41
CA ARG A 165 -3.13 8.03 16.70
C ARG A 165 -4.52 7.55 17.11
N GLN A 166 -5.52 8.44 17.14
CA GLN A 166 -6.88 8.08 17.50
C GLN A 166 -7.45 7.02 16.56
N TYR A 167 -7.18 7.11 15.26
CA TYR A 167 -7.60 6.13 14.27
C TYR A 167 -7.01 4.72 14.53
N LEU A 168 -5.70 4.62 14.78
CA LEU A 168 -5.04 3.34 15.05
C LEU A 168 -5.49 2.73 16.38
N PHE A 169 -5.47 3.51 17.47
CA PHE A 169 -5.80 3.02 18.80
C PHE A 169 -7.29 2.68 18.95
N SER A 170 -8.19 3.42 18.30
CA SER A 170 -9.63 3.12 18.35
C SER A 170 -9.97 1.75 17.78
N LEU A 171 -9.33 1.33 16.67
CA LEU A 171 -9.52 -0.02 16.13
C LEU A 171 -8.96 -1.10 17.07
N TYR A 172 -7.77 -0.85 17.64
CA TYR A 172 -7.10 -1.84 18.49
C TYR A 172 -7.80 -2.05 19.85
N GLU A 173 -8.27 -0.96 20.46
CA GLU A 173 -9.01 -0.95 21.73
C GLU A 173 -10.50 -1.31 21.56
N CYS A 174 -10.96 -1.62 20.34
CA CYS A 174 -12.35 -1.94 20.02
C CYS A 174 -13.35 -0.79 20.29
N ARG A 175 -12.92 0.48 20.19
CA ARG A 175 -13.79 1.66 20.30
C ARG A 175 -14.36 2.04 18.93
N TYR A 176 -15.35 1.29 18.45
CA TYR A 176 -15.83 1.37 17.07
C TYR A 176 -16.52 2.69 16.70
N ALA A 177 -17.29 3.30 17.60
CA ALA A 177 -17.91 4.61 17.35
C ALA A 177 -16.87 5.71 17.03
N ALA A 178 -15.78 5.77 17.81
CA ALA A 178 -14.69 6.71 17.57
C ALA A 178 -13.88 6.36 16.30
N PHE A 179 -13.78 5.05 15.98
CA PHE A 179 -13.14 4.59 14.76
C PHE A 179 -13.88 5.09 13.50
N PHE A 180 -15.23 5.04 13.47
CA PHE A 180 -16.03 5.51 12.33
C PHE A 180 -15.88 7.03 12.10
N GLN A 181 -15.87 7.81 13.19
CA GLN A 181 -15.62 9.25 13.12
C GLN A 181 -14.22 9.54 12.57
N SER A 182 -13.21 8.84 13.06
CA SER A 182 -11.83 8.99 12.60
C SER A 182 -11.66 8.55 11.13
N LEU A 183 -12.31 7.46 10.74
CA LEU A 183 -12.31 6.94 9.36
C LEU A 183 -12.90 7.95 8.37
N ALA A 184 -13.95 8.68 8.76
CA ALA A 184 -14.53 9.72 7.91
C ALA A 184 -13.57 10.89 7.65
N ILE A 185 -12.78 11.29 8.66
CA ILE A 185 -11.76 12.32 8.51
C ILE A 185 -10.64 11.83 7.57
N VAL A 186 -10.14 10.62 7.83
CA VAL A 186 -9.09 9.99 7.01
C VAL A 186 -9.55 9.80 5.56
N GLU A 187 -10.81 9.43 5.32
CA GLU A 187 -11.36 9.33 3.96
C GLU A 187 -11.30 10.67 3.21
N GLN A 188 -11.62 11.78 3.88
CA GLN A 188 -11.55 13.12 3.29
C GLN A 188 -10.12 13.55 2.98
N GLU A 189 -9.16 13.19 3.84
CA GLU A 189 -7.74 13.43 3.62
C GLU A 189 -7.21 12.62 2.44
N MET A 190 -7.47 11.30 2.42
CA MET A 190 -7.08 10.42 1.31
C MET A 190 -7.64 10.84 -0.04
N LYS A 191 -8.82 11.47 -0.06
CA LYS A 191 -9.42 11.99 -1.29
C LYS A 191 -8.66 13.19 -1.86
N LYS A 192 -7.98 13.96 -1.01
CA LYS A 192 -7.13 15.09 -1.40
C LYS A 192 -5.73 14.63 -1.82
N ASP A 193 -5.28 13.49 -1.30
CA ASP A 193 -3.97 12.94 -1.61
C ASP A 193 -3.90 12.36 -3.02
N TRP A 194 -2.88 12.77 -3.77
CA TRP A 194 -2.64 12.32 -5.15
C TRP A 194 -2.51 10.79 -5.31
N LEU A 195 -1.84 10.10 -4.38
CA LEU A 195 -1.58 8.66 -4.45
C LEU A 195 -2.80 7.82 -4.04
N PHE A 196 -3.52 8.25 -3.01
CA PHE A 196 -4.65 7.49 -2.45
C PHE A 196 -6.00 7.88 -3.08
N ALA A 197 -6.12 9.02 -3.76
CA ALA A 197 -7.36 9.48 -4.41
C ALA A 197 -7.97 8.49 -5.43
N PRO A 198 -7.21 7.67 -6.17
CA PRO A 198 -7.80 6.62 -7.01
C PRO A 198 -8.32 5.41 -6.23
N HIS A 199 -7.95 5.28 -4.95
CA HIS A 199 -8.10 4.05 -4.15
C HIS A 199 -8.87 4.24 -2.83
N TYR A 200 -9.23 5.47 -2.44
CA TYR A 200 -9.92 5.75 -1.17
C TYR A 200 -11.19 4.91 -0.96
N ARG A 201 -12.01 4.70 -1.99
CA ARG A 201 -13.23 3.88 -1.90
C ARG A 201 -12.92 2.42 -1.54
N TYR A 202 -11.82 1.89 -2.08
CA TYR A 202 -11.38 0.54 -1.77
C TYR A 202 -10.91 0.49 -0.31
N TYR A 203 -10.07 1.44 0.09
CA TYR A 203 -9.54 1.54 1.45
C TYR A 203 -10.65 1.55 2.51
N VAL A 204 -11.61 2.47 2.38
CA VAL A 204 -12.72 2.61 3.34
C VAL A 204 -13.58 1.35 3.41
N ARG A 205 -13.85 0.72 2.25
CA ARG A 205 -14.63 -0.51 2.19
C ARG A 205 -13.93 -1.67 2.90
N GLU A 206 -12.63 -1.87 2.67
CA GLU A 206 -11.89 -2.93 3.35
C GLU A 206 -11.79 -2.66 4.85
N MET A 207 -11.54 -1.42 5.27
CA MET A 207 -11.49 -1.07 6.70
C MET A 207 -12.83 -1.32 7.42
N ARG A 208 -13.97 -1.08 6.77
CA ARG A 208 -15.29 -1.43 7.32
C ARG A 208 -15.43 -2.94 7.49
N ILE A 209 -15.03 -3.73 6.49
CA ILE A 209 -15.06 -5.20 6.57
C ILE A 209 -14.18 -5.70 7.73
N HIS A 210 -12.97 -5.14 7.89
CA HIS A 210 -12.09 -5.50 9.01
C HIS A 210 -12.71 -5.19 10.37
N ALA A 211 -13.27 -3.99 10.55
CA ALA A 211 -13.91 -3.61 11.81
C ALA A 211 -15.13 -4.50 12.13
N TYR A 212 -15.95 -4.82 11.13
CA TYR A 212 -17.07 -5.75 11.31
C TYR A 212 -16.61 -7.17 11.61
N SER A 213 -15.62 -7.68 10.87
CA SER A 213 -15.07 -9.01 11.11
C SER A 213 -14.50 -9.14 12.51
N GLN A 214 -13.80 -8.12 13.02
CA GLN A 214 -13.22 -8.12 14.36
C GLN A 214 -14.28 -8.22 15.47
N LEU A 215 -15.40 -7.50 15.33
CA LEU A 215 -16.50 -7.62 16.29
C LEU A 215 -17.18 -8.99 16.18
N LEU A 216 -17.49 -9.44 14.96
CA LEU A 216 -18.19 -10.69 14.70
C LEU A 216 -17.37 -11.91 15.14
N GLU A 217 -16.05 -11.89 15.04
CA GLU A 217 -15.20 -13.03 15.42
C GLU A 217 -15.29 -13.38 16.92
N SER A 218 -15.54 -12.36 17.75
CA SER A 218 -15.63 -12.49 19.21
C SER A 218 -16.94 -13.13 19.69
N TYR A 219 -18.00 -13.10 18.87
CA TYR A 219 -19.35 -13.52 19.26
C TYR A 219 -19.93 -14.57 18.28
N ARG A 220 -20.62 -15.58 18.81
CA ARG A 220 -21.36 -16.54 17.97
C ARG A 220 -22.67 -15.96 17.44
N SER A 221 -23.36 -15.20 18.28
CA SER A 221 -24.58 -14.47 17.96
C SER A 221 -24.56 -13.12 18.66
N LEU A 222 -25.11 -12.11 17.99
CA LEU A 222 -25.24 -10.74 18.50
C LEU A 222 -26.53 -10.12 17.97
N THR A 223 -27.10 -9.18 18.70
CA THR A 223 -28.27 -8.42 18.22
C THR A 223 -27.83 -7.27 17.32
N LEU A 224 -28.63 -6.94 16.32
CA LEU A 224 -28.38 -5.79 15.42
C LEU A 224 -28.37 -4.47 16.20
N GLY A 225 -29.22 -4.34 17.23
CA GLY A 225 -29.25 -3.16 18.10
C GLY A 225 -27.94 -2.92 18.86
N TYR A 226 -27.36 -3.97 19.45
CA TYR A 226 -26.06 -3.86 20.12
C TYR A 226 -24.94 -3.46 19.15
N MET A 227 -24.94 -4.04 17.94
CA MET A 227 -23.98 -3.69 16.90
C MET A 227 -24.13 -2.23 16.48
N ALA A 228 -25.37 -1.75 16.28
CA ALA A 228 -25.68 -0.37 15.95
C ALA A 228 -25.16 0.61 17.00
N GLU A 229 -25.38 0.32 18.28
CA GLU A 229 -24.89 1.13 19.40
C GLU A 229 -23.35 1.13 19.49
N ALA A 230 -22.72 -0.03 19.35
CA ALA A 230 -21.25 -0.14 19.40
C ALA A 230 -20.55 0.66 18.30
N PHE A 231 -21.10 0.66 17.09
CA PHE A 231 -20.59 1.44 15.95
C PHE A 231 -21.11 2.89 15.92
N GLY A 232 -22.11 3.23 16.72
CA GLY A 232 -22.72 4.57 16.76
C GLY A 232 -23.51 4.93 15.49
N VAL A 233 -24.15 3.95 14.86
CA VAL A 233 -24.91 4.11 13.60
C VAL A 233 -26.34 3.55 13.73
N SER A 234 -27.21 3.82 12.76
CA SER A 234 -28.57 3.26 12.77
C SER A 234 -28.60 1.78 12.39
N VAL A 235 -29.60 1.05 12.88
CA VAL A 235 -29.82 -0.36 12.57
C VAL A 235 -30.00 -0.58 11.06
N GLU A 236 -30.74 0.30 10.39
CA GLU A 236 -30.95 0.24 8.93
C GLU A 236 -29.65 0.36 8.14
N PHE A 237 -28.72 1.19 8.62
CA PHE A 237 -27.42 1.36 7.98
C PHE A 237 -26.59 0.08 8.05
N ILE A 238 -26.56 -0.56 9.22
CA ILE A 238 -25.86 -1.84 9.41
C ILE A 238 -26.48 -2.95 8.58
N ASP A 239 -27.80 -3.03 8.51
CA ASP A 239 -28.50 -4.04 7.69
C ASP A 239 -28.12 -3.91 6.21
N GLN A 240 -28.08 -2.69 5.67
CA GLN A 240 -27.67 -2.44 4.29
C GLN A 240 -26.18 -2.75 4.03
N GLU A 241 -25.28 -2.40 4.95
CA GLU A 241 -23.86 -2.67 4.77
C GLU A 241 -23.53 -4.16 4.90
N LEU A 242 -24.03 -4.82 5.95
CA LEU A 242 -23.79 -6.23 6.17
C LEU A 242 -24.38 -7.08 5.05
N SER A 243 -25.61 -6.81 4.60
CA SER A 243 -26.22 -7.54 3.48
C SER A 243 -25.37 -7.48 2.22
N ARG A 244 -24.81 -6.30 1.90
CA ARG A 244 -23.88 -6.13 0.76
C ARG A 244 -22.59 -6.95 0.93
N PHE A 245 -22.00 -6.97 2.12
CA PHE A 245 -20.76 -7.70 2.37
C PHE A 245 -20.93 -9.21 2.47
N ILE A 246 -22.07 -9.67 2.99
CA ILE A 246 -22.48 -11.08 3.01
C ILE A 246 -22.74 -11.56 1.58
N ALA A 247 -23.47 -10.78 0.77
CA ALA A 247 -23.71 -11.11 -0.64
C ALA A 247 -22.40 -11.17 -1.45
N ALA A 248 -21.42 -10.31 -1.13
CA ALA A 248 -20.08 -10.36 -1.71
C ALA A 248 -19.21 -11.52 -1.17
N GLY A 249 -19.67 -12.26 -0.16
CA GLY A 249 -18.94 -13.36 0.47
C GLY A 249 -17.70 -12.92 1.26
N ARG A 250 -17.64 -11.65 1.69
CA ARG A 250 -16.51 -11.08 2.44
C ARG A 250 -16.70 -11.20 3.96
N LEU A 251 -17.95 -11.26 4.42
CA LEU A 251 -18.30 -11.52 5.82
C LEU A 251 -19.04 -12.85 5.92
N HIS A 252 -18.64 -13.67 6.89
CA HIS A 252 -19.22 -14.99 7.14
C HIS A 252 -20.26 -14.93 8.27
N CYS A 253 -21.33 -14.18 8.04
CA CYS A 253 -22.45 -14.10 8.96
C CYS A 253 -23.78 -14.22 8.20
N LYS A 254 -24.83 -14.56 8.93
CA LYS A 254 -26.21 -14.60 8.49
C LYS A 254 -27.01 -13.62 9.34
N ILE A 255 -27.91 -12.90 8.70
CA ILE A 255 -28.79 -11.94 9.39
C ILE A 255 -30.18 -12.57 9.44
N ASP A 256 -30.70 -12.72 10.65
CA ASP A 256 -32.12 -12.97 10.89
C ASP A 256 -32.79 -11.65 11.25
N LYS A 257 -33.52 -11.09 10.28
CA LYS A 257 -34.20 -9.80 10.43
C LYS A 257 -35.45 -9.87 11.33
N VAL A 258 -36.08 -11.04 11.46
CA VAL A 258 -37.29 -11.18 12.28
C VAL A 258 -36.94 -11.11 13.76
N ASN A 259 -35.85 -11.78 14.13
CA ASN A 259 -35.35 -11.79 15.51
C ASN A 259 -34.30 -10.70 15.79
N GLU A 260 -33.91 -9.93 14.77
CA GLU A 260 -32.83 -8.93 14.82
C GLU A 260 -31.48 -9.49 15.31
N ILE A 261 -31.17 -10.73 14.94
CA ILE A 261 -29.95 -11.44 15.35
C ILE A 261 -29.02 -11.63 14.15
N VAL A 262 -27.73 -11.35 14.36
CA VAL A 262 -26.66 -11.73 13.44
C VAL A 262 -25.97 -12.97 14.01
N GLU A 263 -26.04 -14.07 13.26
CA GLU A 263 -25.34 -15.31 13.58
C GLU A 263 -24.06 -15.41 12.76
N THR A 264 -22.95 -15.71 13.41
CA THR A 264 -21.68 -15.91 12.72
C THR A 264 -21.53 -17.37 12.32
N ASN A 265 -21.23 -17.60 11.05
CA ASN A 265 -20.91 -18.92 10.55
C ASN A 265 -19.40 -19.00 10.42
N ARG A 266 -18.75 -19.94 11.11
CA ARG A 266 -17.31 -20.15 10.96
C ARG A 266 -17.10 -21.12 9.81
N PRO A 267 -16.70 -20.67 8.60
CA PRO A 267 -16.41 -21.59 7.52
C PRO A 267 -15.16 -22.40 7.86
N ASP A 268 -15.19 -23.70 7.56
CA ASP A 268 -14.00 -24.53 7.65
C ASP A 268 -12.90 -23.99 6.72
N SER A 269 -11.67 -23.89 7.24
CA SER A 269 -10.49 -23.44 6.48
C SER A 269 -10.32 -24.21 5.16
N LYS A 270 -10.63 -25.51 5.15
CA LYS A 270 -10.58 -26.36 3.94
C LYS A 270 -11.55 -25.92 2.85
N ASN A 271 -12.77 -25.50 3.20
CA ASN A 271 -13.77 -25.07 2.22
C ASN A 271 -13.35 -23.75 1.57
N TRP A 272 -12.80 -22.83 2.36
CA TRP A 272 -12.24 -21.59 1.84
C TRP A 272 -11.06 -21.83 0.89
N GLN A 273 -10.09 -22.66 1.30
CA GLN A 273 -8.94 -23.04 0.46
C GLN A 273 -9.37 -23.74 -0.83
N TYR A 274 -10.35 -24.63 -0.74
CA TYR A 274 -10.91 -25.32 -1.91
C TYR A 274 -11.51 -24.32 -2.92
N GLN A 275 -12.38 -23.41 -2.46
CA GLN A 275 -12.97 -22.38 -3.32
C GLN A 275 -11.92 -21.44 -3.93
N GLU A 276 -10.89 -21.05 -3.16
CA GLU A 276 -9.82 -20.21 -3.67
C GLU A 276 -9.01 -20.93 -4.76
N THR A 277 -8.72 -22.22 -4.56
CA THR A 277 -7.97 -23.05 -5.51
C THR A 277 -8.72 -23.18 -6.83
N ILE A 278 -10.03 -23.44 -6.79
CA ILE A 278 -10.86 -23.49 -8.01
C ILE A 278 -10.84 -22.15 -8.75
N LYS A 279 -11.04 -21.02 -8.06
CA LYS A 279 -11.01 -19.68 -8.69
C LYS A 279 -9.67 -19.38 -9.36
N LYS A 280 -8.56 -19.66 -8.67
CA LYS A 280 -7.20 -19.49 -9.23
C LYS A 280 -6.93 -20.45 -10.38
N GLY A 281 -7.41 -21.69 -10.26
CA GLY A 281 -7.33 -22.72 -11.30
C GLY A 281 -8.04 -22.30 -12.59
N ASP A 282 -9.29 -21.84 -12.49
CA ASP A 282 -10.08 -21.37 -13.63
C ASP A 282 -9.42 -20.19 -14.33
N LEU A 283 -8.86 -19.23 -13.57
CA LEU A 283 -8.14 -18.10 -14.14
C LEU A 283 -6.90 -18.54 -14.92
N LEU A 284 -6.13 -19.50 -14.38
CA LEU A 284 -4.95 -20.05 -15.04
C LEU A 284 -5.35 -20.82 -16.31
N LEU A 285 -6.35 -21.68 -16.22
CA LEU A 285 -6.83 -22.50 -17.33
C LEU A 285 -7.30 -21.61 -18.50
N ASN A 286 -8.04 -20.55 -18.20
CA ASN A 286 -8.45 -19.55 -19.19
C ASN A 286 -7.27 -18.84 -19.87
N ARG A 287 -6.20 -18.52 -19.13
CA ARG A 287 -4.99 -17.91 -19.73
C ARG A 287 -4.24 -18.91 -20.61
N VAL A 288 -4.05 -20.15 -20.14
CA VAL A 288 -3.38 -21.22 -20.90
C VAL A 288 -4.15 -21.52 -22.18
N GLN A 289 -5.48 -21.59 -22.12
CA GLN A 289 -6.31 -21.83 -23.30
C GLN A 289 -6.23 -20.67 -24.32
N LYS A 290 -6.13 -19.42 -23.86
CA LYS A 290 -5.89 -18.28 -24.76
C LYS A 290 -4.51 -18.35 -25.40
N LEU A 291 -3.48 -18.67 -24.62
CA LEU A 291 -2.10 -18.82 -25.11
C LEU A 291 -1.99 -19.95 -26.14
N SER A 292 -2.60 -21.11 -25.89
CA SER A 292 -2.54 -22.24 -26.84
C SER A 292 -3.22 -21.92 -28.17
N ARG A 293 -4.32 -21.16 -28.17
CA ARG A 293 -4.97 -20.69 -29.40
C ARG A 293 -4.10 -19.72 -30.21
N VAL A 294 -3.29 -18.89 -29.54
CA VAL A 294 -2.37 -17.95 -30.21
C VAL A 294 -1.14 -18.68 -30.75
N ILE A 295 -0.65 -19.71 -30.04
CA ILE A 295 0.54 -20.48 -30.47
C ILE A 295 0.20 -21.46 -31.61
N ASN A 296 -1.03 -21.99 -31.64
CA ASN A 296 -1.46 -22.95 -32.66
C ASN A 296 -1.99 -22.29 -33.95
N MET A 297 -2.14 -20.96 -33.99
CA MET A 297 -2.40 -20.19 -35.23
C MET A 297 -1.07 -19.76 -35.85
#